data_AF-A0A6M1MCB6-F1
#
_entry.id   AF-A0A6M1MCB6-F1
#
_cell.length_a   1.000
_cell.length_b   1.000
_cell.length_c   1.000
_cell.angle_alpha   90.00
_cell.angle_beta   90.00
_cell.angle_gamma   90.00
#
_symmetry.space_group_name_H-M   'P 1'
#
loop_
_entity.id
_entity.type
_entity.pdbx_description
1 polymer ?
#
loop_
_entity_poly.entity_id
_entity_poly.type
_entity_poly.pdbx_seq_one_letter_code
_entity_poly.pdbx_strand_id
1 'polypeptide(L)'
;MSTPAKSIPLGRAPRPRTNPEDLAQLVAGGAEAGFARPLAPPPEPAAEPAPVAPPAAPPPAPAMYDGPVSPLRLEVPDLIWLALKMESAKRKVSVKYLVIEALAAKGYAEGLDLSLVPEDGRRNTKR
;
A
#
# COMPACT_ATOMS: atom_id res chain seq x y z
N MET A 1 22.55 -15.58 27.68
CA MET A 1 22.63 -16.74 26.77
C MET A 1 22.06 -16.30 25.42
N SER A 2 22.91 -15.95 24.45
CA SER A 2 22.50 -15.45 23.13
C SER A 2 22.44 -16.63 22.16
N THR A 3 21.29 -16.89 21.54
CA THR A 3 21.15 -17.95 20.52
C THR A 3 21.51 -17.41 19.15
N PRO A 4 22.31 -18.13 18.33
CA PRO A 4 22.64 -17.66 16.98
C PRO A 4 21.42 -17.75 16.05
N ALA A 5 21.19 -16.68 15.30
CA ALA A 5 20.15 -16.63 14.28
C ALA A 5 20.42 -17.66 13.18
N LYS A 6 19.41 -18.47 12.84
CA LYS A 6 19.47 -19.48 11.79
C LYS A 6 19.48 -18.77 10.42
N SER A 7 20.57 -18.88 9.66
CA SER A 7 20.64 -18.33 8.30
C SER A 7 19.63 -19.05 7.39
N ILE A 8 18.68 -18.29 6.84
CA ILE A 8 17.76 -18.80 5.83
C ILE A 8 18.56 -19.00 4.54
N PRO A 9 18.58 -20.20 3.93
CA PRO A 9 19.22 -20.39 2.64
C PRO A 9 18.41 -19.59 1.62
N LEU A 10 18.98 -18.49 1.11
CA LEU A 10 18.46 -17.79 -0.06
C LEU A 10 18.55 -18.78 -1.22
N GLY A 11 17.46 -19.51 -1.45
CA GLY A 11 17.33 -20.49 -2.52
C GLY A 11 17.70 -19.87 -3.86
N ARG A 12 18.33 -20.68 -4.71
CA ARG A 12 18.77 -20.36 -6.09
C ARG A 12 17.87 -19.33 -6.75
N ALA A 13 18.48 -18.27 -7.27
CA ALA A 13 17.79 -17.29 -8.11
C ALA A 13 16.94 -18.01 -9.17
N PRO A 14 15.67 -17.62 -9.37
CA PRO A 14 14.81 -18.24 -10.35
C PRO A 14 15.47 -18.15 -11.73
N ARG A 15 15.69 -19.31 -12.36
CA ARG A 15 16.23 -19.35 -13.71
C ARG A 15 15.10 -18.99 -14.67
N PRO A 16 15.23 -17.92 -15.46
CA PRO A 16 14.24 -17.61 -16.48
C PRO A 16 14.19 -18.74 -17.50
N ARG A 17 12.99 -19.14 -17.90
CA ARG A 17 12.76 -20.19 -18.92
C ARG A 17 12.99 -19.69 -20.37
N THR A 18 13.67 -18.56 -20.52
CA THR A 18 13.84 -17.88 -21.80
C THR A 18 15.27 -18.01 -22.32
N ASN A 19 15.43 -17.94 -23.65
CA ASN A 19 16.71 -18.04 -24.34
C ASN A 19 17.57 -16.79 -24.04
N PRO A 20 18.92 -16.87 -23.96
CA PRO A 20 19.81 -15.71 -23.84
C PRO A 20 19.51 -14.53 -24.78
N GLU A 21 19.10 -14.79 -26.03
CA GLU A 21 18.78 -13.73 -26.99
C GLU A 21 17.52 -12.94 -26.60
N ASP A 22 16.48 -13.64 -26.16
CA ASP A 22 15.24 -13.03 -25.69
C ASP A 22 15.46 -12.26 -24.39
N LEU A 23 16.36 -12.73 -23.53
CA LEU A 23 16.79 -11.99 -22.34
C LEU A 23 17.47 -10.67 -22.71
N ALA A 24 18.33 -10.67 -23.73
CA ALA A 24 19.00 -9.46 -24.18
C ALA A 24 18.01 -8.43 -24.74
N GLN A 25 17.01 -8.88 -25.50
CA GLN A 25 15.94 -8.02 -26.02
C GLN A 25 15.07 -7.46 -24.88
N LEU A 26 14.76 -8.26 -23.86
CA LEU A 26 13.98 -7.81 -22.70
C LEU A 26 14.75 -6.76 -21.88
N VAL A 27 16.06 -6.95 -21.71
CA VAL A 27 16.93 -5.99 -21.00
C VAL A 27 17.03 -4.68 -21.80
N ALA A 28 17.21 -4.76 -23.11
CA ALA A 28 17.26 -3.58 -23.98
C ALA A 28 15.92 -2.83 -23.99
N GLY A 29 14.80 -3.55 -24.16
CA GLY A 29 13.46 -2.97 -24.13
C GLY A 29 13.09 -2.38 -22.76
N GLY A 30 13.53 -3.02 -21.67
CA GLY A 30 13.36 -2.50 -20.31
C GLY A 30 14.15 -1.21 -20.05
N ALA A 31 15.32 -1.06 -20.69
CA ALA A 31 16.09 0.17 -20.64
C ALA A 31 15.39 1.33 -21.38
N GLU A 32 14.91 1.07 -22.59
CA GLU A 32 14.13 2.04 -23.39
C GLU A 32 12.79 2.43 -22.73
N ALA A 33 12.13 1.47 -22.09
CA ALA A 33 10.86 1.69 -21.40
C ALA A 33 11.02 2.32 -20.00
N GLY A 34 12.24 2.71 -19.60
CA GLY A 34 12.51 3.37 -18.32
C GLY A 34 12.42 2.47 -17.08
N PHE A 35 12.36 1.15 -17.25
CA PHE A 35 12.40 0.17 -16.16
C PHE A 35 13.83 -0.14 -15.70
N ALA A 36 14.85 0.18 -16.51
CA ALA A 36 16.23 0.14 -16.04
C ALA A 36 16.50 1.34 -15.13
N ARG A 37 16.54 1.09 -13.82
CA ARG A 37 17.07 2.05 -12.85
C ARG A 37 18.52 2.36 -13.23
N PRO A 38 18.89 3.62 -13.53
CA PRO A 38 20.28 3.98 -13.75
C PRO A 38 21.05 3.72 -12.46
N LEU A 39 22.03 2.81 -12.49
CA LEU A 39 23.06 2.76 -11.47
C LEU A 39 23.97 3.96 -11.74
N ALA A 40 23.81 5.00 -10.93
CA ALA A 40 24.60 6.22 -11.00
C ALA A 40 26.12 5.89 -10.96
N PRO A 41 26.96 6.64 -11.71
CA PRO A 41 28.40 6.49 -11.66
C PRO A 41 28.99 6.90 -10.29
N PRO A 42 30.20 6.41 -9.94
CA PRO A 42 30.78 6.52 -8.60
C PRO A 42 31.02 7.99 -8.16
N PRO A 43 30.86 8.30 -6.85
CA PRO A 43 31.04 9.67 -6.36
C PRO A 43 32.52 10.01 -6.17
N GLU A 44 32.98 11.10 -6.82
CA GLU A 44 34.17 11.85 -6.43
C GLU A 44 33.81 12.95 -5.41
N PRO A 45 34.75 13.35 -4.53
CA PRO A 45 34.41 14.02 -3.28
C PRO A 45 34.38 15.55 -3.37
N ALA A 46 33.57 16.11 -2.45
CA ALA A 46 33.65 17.44 -1.86
C ALA A 46 33.27 18.67 -2.70
N ALA A 47 32.01 19.09 -2.54
CA ALA A 47 31.64 20.50 -2.51
C ALA A 47 30.74 20.74 -1.27
N GLU A 48 30.98 21.87 -0.60
CA GLU A 48 30.37 22.34 0.65
C GLU A 48 28.84 22.13 0.77
N PRO A 49 28.33 21.75 1.97
CA PRO A 49 26.90 21.74 2.21
C PRO A 49 26.39 23.17 2.46
N ALA A 50 25.69 23.74 1.48
CA ALA A 50 24.76 24.84 1.72
C ALA A 50 23.63 24.36 2.67
N PRO A 51 23.10 25.24 3.56
CA PRO A 51 22.09 24.84 4.53
C PRO A 51 20.79 24.44 3.82
N VAL A 52 20.49 23.15 3.86
CA VAL A 52 19.23 22.59 3.36
C VAL A 52 18.12 23.03 4.31
N ALA A 53 17.15 23.78 3.77
CA ALA A 53 15.93 24.11 4.49
C ALA A 53 15.24 22.83 5.00
N PRO A 54 14.72 22.81 6.23
CA PRO A 54 14.11 21.61 6.79
C PRO A 54 12.93 21.17 5.92
N PRO A 55 12.76 19.86 5.66
CA PRO A 55 11.63 19.35 4.91
C PRO A 55 10.33 19.72 5.65
N ALA A 56 9.37 20.26 4.89
CA ALA A 56 8.03 20.53 5.40
C ALA A 56 7.48 19.27 6.06
N ALA A 57 6.97 19.43 7.28
CA ALA A 57 6.41 18.34 8.07
C ALA A 57 5.34 17.59 7.24
N PRO A 58 5.34 16.25 7.25
CA PRO A 58 4.27 15.49 6.62
C PRO A 58 2.93 15.93 7.25
N PRO A 59 1.86 16.03 6.46
CA PRO A 59 0.55 16.34 7.01
C PRO A 59 0.22 15.33 8.11
N PRO A 60 -0.44 15.75 9.20
CA PRO A 60 -0.82 14.84 10.26
C PRO A 60 -1.62 13.68 9.65
N ALA A 61 -1.16 12.46 9.88
CA ALA A 61 -1.94 11.27 9.55
C ALA A 61 -3.30 11.41 10.24
N PRO A 62 -4.42 11.08 9.55
CA PRO A 62 -5.72 11.15 10.18
C PRO A 62 -5.67 10.30 11.44
N ALA A 63 -6.12 10.88 12.55
CA ALA A 63 -6.18 10.20 13.83
C ALA A 63 -6.91 8.87 13.60
N MET A 64 -6.22 7.76 13.74
CA MET A 64 -6.88 6.45 13.77
C MET A 64 -7.50 6.31 15.16
N TYR A 65 -8.67 5.69 15.25
CA TYR A 65 -9.25 5.38 16.55
C TYR A 65 -8.29 4.48 17.33
N ASP A 66 -7.72 5.00 18.42
CA ASP A 66 -6.70 4.33 19.23
C ASP A 66 -7.31 3.50 20.38
N GLY A 67 -8.64 3.36 20.38
CA GLY A 67 -9.37 2.56 21.36
C GLY A 67 -9.39 1.07 21.01
N PRO A 68 -9.84 0.22 21.95
CA PRO A 68 -9.95 -1.22 21.73
C PRO A 68 -10.93 -1.53 20.59
N VAL A 69 -10.43 -2.13 19.50
CA VAL A 69 -11.24 -2.56 18.37
C VAL A 69 -11.53 -4.06 18.43
N SER A 70 -12.80 -4.43 18.32
CA SER A 70 -13.23 -5.84 18.23
C SER A 70 -13.49 -6.22 16.77
N PRO A 71 -13.04 -7.41 16.31
CA PRO A 71 -13.29 -7.86 14.94
C PRO A 71 -14.76 -8.27 14.77
N LEU A 72 -15.39 -7.81 13.68
CA LEU A 72 -16.75 -8.20 13.28
C LEU A 72 -16.69 -9.20 12.12
N ARG A 73 -17.22 -10.40 12.32
CA ARG A 73 -17.44 -11.40 11.26
C ARG A 73 -18.91 -11.42 10.88
N LEU A 74 -19.19 -11.41 9.58
CA LEU A 74 -20.55 -11.35 9.04
C LEU A 74 -20.75 -12.51 8.06
N GLU A 75 -21.88 -13.19 8.17
CA GLU A 75 -22.38 -14.10 7.15
C GLU A 75 -23.45 -13.38 6.35
N VAL A 76 -23.24 -13.29 5.04
CA VAL A 76 -24.08 -12.50 4.15
C VAL A 76 -24.30 -13.31 2.86
N PRO A 77 -25.53 -13.37 2.32
CA PRO A 77 -25.77 -14.05 1.05
C PRO A 77 -24.87 -13.53 -0.08
N ASP A 78 -24.42 -14.43 -0.97
CA ASP A 78 -23.46 -14.11 -2.04
C ASP A 78 -23.92 -12.95 -2.95
N LEU A 79 -25.23 -12.88 -3.24
CA LEU A 79 -25.81 -11.81 -4.04
C LEU A 79 -25.63 -10.44 -3.37
N ILE A 80 -25.81 -10.38 -2.05
CA ILE A 80 -25.64 -9.14 -1.27
C ILE A 80 -24.15 -8.81 -1.16
N TRP A 81 -23.28 -9.81 -0.97
CA TRP A 81 -21.83 -9.62 -0.98
C TRP A 81 -21.34 -9.03 -2.31
N LEU A 82 -21.87 -9.51 -3.42
CA LEU A 82 -21.56 -8.96 -4.74
C LEU A 82 -22.04 -7.51 -4.87
N ALA A 83 -23.28 -7.21 -4.47
CA ALA A 83 -23.83 -5.86 -4.49
C ALA A 83 -22.97 -4.89 -3.65
N LEU A 84 -22.56 -5.29 -2.45
CA LEU A 84 -21.68 -4.51 -1.59
C LEU A 84 -20.32 -4.21 -2.25
N LYS A 85 -19.70 -5.19 -2.92
CA LYS A 85 -18.45 -4.97 -3.66
C LYS A 85 -18.63 -3.99 -4.84
N MET A 86 -19.74 -4.10 -5.57
CA MET A 86 -20.03 -3.19 -6.68
C MET A 86 -20.24 -1.76 -6.18
N GLU A 87 -21.00 -1.59 -5.09
CA GLU A 87 -21.24 -0.31 -4.48
C GLU A 87 -19.95 0.31 -3.92
N SER A 88 -19.11 -0.49 -3.26
CA SER A 88 -17.85 -0.02 -2.71
C SER A 88 -16.89 0.41 -3.83
N ALA A 89 -16.89 -0.28 -4.96
CA ALA A 89 -16.13 0.13 -6.15
C ALA A 89 -16.65 1.45 -6.73
N LYS A 90 -17.97 1.61 -6.86
CA LYS A 90 -18.60 2.84 -7.39
C LYS A 90 -18.27 4.06 -6.53
N ARG A 91 -18.33 3.92 -5.21
CA ARG A 91 -18.02 4.99 -4.25
C ARG A 91 -16.53 5.15 -3.96
N LYS A 92 -15.68 4.27 -4.52
CA LYS A 92 -14.23 4.18 -4.21
C LYS A 92 -13.95 4.06 -2.71
N VAL A 93 -14.71 3.21 -2.02
CA VAL A 93 -14.56 2.90 -0.59
C VAL A 93 -14.41 1.40 -0.36
N SER A 94 -14.04 1.01 0.86
CA SER A 94 -14.05 -0.39 1.28
C SER A 94 -15.47 -0.85 1.64
N VAL A 95 -15.73 -2.15 1.55
CA VAL A 95 -17.01 -2.73 2.03
C VAL A 95 -17.15 -2.51 3.54
N LYS A 96 -16.04 -2.58 4.29
CA LYS A 96 -16.00 -2.25 5.73
C LYS A 96 -16.57 -0.86 6.01
N TYR A 97 -16.21 0.14 5.20
CA TYR A 97 -16.74 1.49 5.34
C TYR A 97 -18.25 1.54 5.13
N LEU A 98 -18.79 0.84 4.12
CA LEU A 98 -20.25 0.79 3.88
C LEU A 98 -20.99 0.18 5.07
N VAL A 99 -20.43 -0.86 5.69
CA VAL A 99 -21.02 -1.49 6.88
C VAL A 99 -21.03 -0.51 8.05
N ILE A 100 -19.92 0.20 8.28
CA ILE A 100 -19.81 1.22 9.33
C ILE A 100 -20.75 2.40 9.08
N GLU A 101 -20.86 2.87 7.84
CA GLU A 101 -21.80 3.91 7.39
C GLU A 101 -23.26 3.50 7.67
N ALA A 102 -23.63 2.27 7.32
CA ALA A 102 -24.97 1.74 7.61
C ALA A 102 -25.24 1.64 9.11
N LEU A 103 -24.25 1.24 9.92
CA LEU A 103 -24.37 1.22 11.38
C LEU A 103 -24.54 2.64 11.94
N ALA A 104 -23.76 3.61 11.47
CA ALA A 104 -23.90 5.00 11.87
C ALA A 104 -25.31 5.54 11.54
N ALA A 105 -25.81 5.24 10.33
CA ALA A 105 -27.16 5.61 9.90
C ALA A 105 -28.29 4.97 10.74
N LYS A 106 -28.03 3.84 11.40
CA LYS A 106 -28.97 3.18 12.32
C LYS A 106 -28.96 3.77 13.73
N GLY A 107 -28.14 4.79 14.00
CA GLY A 107 -28.08 5.47 15.28
C GLY A 107 -26.87 5.10 16.14
N TYR A 108 -25.94 4.28 15.63
CA TYR A 108 -24.67 4.00 16.33
C TYR A 108 -23.60 5.08 16.11
N ALA A 109 -23.98 6.26 15.60
CA ALA A 109 -23.08 7.35 15.22
C ALA A 109 -22.27 7.92 16.40
N GLU A 110 -22.79 7.87 17.62
CA GLU A 110 -22.11 8.41 18.81
C GLU A 110 -20.79 7.67 19.17
N GLY A 111 -20.59 6.46 18.65
CA GLY A 111 -19.35 5.68 18.84
C GLY A 111 -18.61 5.30 17.55
N LEU A 112 -19.15 5.68 16.38
CA LEU A 112 -18.60 5.33 15.07
C LEU A 112 -18.27 6.61 14.29
N ASP A 113 -17.07 7.13 14.50
CA ASP A 113 -16.54 8.20 13.67
C ASP A 113 -16.01 7.63 12.34
N LEU A 114 -16.72 7.97 11.27
CA LEU A 114 -16.43 7.59 9.88
C LEU A 114 -15.08 8.14 9.40
N SER A 115 -14.56 9.16 10.05
CA SER A 115 -13.24 9.78 9.80
C SER A 115 -12.10 8.94 10.34
N LEU A 116 -12.36 8.12 11.37
CA LEU A 116 -11.37 7.23 11.98
C LEU A 116 -11.26 5.88 11.25
N VAL A 117 -12.20 5.58 10.34
CA VAL A 117 -12.07 4.44 9.44
C VAL A 117 -10.94 4.79 8.47
N PRO A 118 -9.81 4.05 8.51
CA PRO A 118 -8.65 4.38 7.70
C PRO A 118 -9.06 4.62 6.26
N GLU A 119 -8.67 5.77 5.71
CA GLU A 119 -8.96 6.10 4.32
C GLU A 119 -8.37 5.01 3.44
N ASP A 120 -9.25 4.18 2.88
CA ASP A 120 -8.86 3.17 1.90
C ASP A 120 -8.25 3.93 0.72
N GLY A 121 -7.05 3.53 0.26
CA GLY A 121 -6.26 4.20 -0.80
C GLY A 121 -6.99 4.39 -2.14
N ARG A 122 -8.24 3.92 -2.23
CA ARG A 122 -9.21 4.19 -3.28
C ARG A 122 -9.77 5.63 -3.25
N ARG A 123 -9.82 6.30 -2.09
CA ARG A 123 -10.42 7.64 -1.93
C ARG A 123 -9.60 8.77 -2.55
N ASN A 124 -8.28 8.61 -2.59
CA ASN A 124 -7.35 9.70 -2.94
C ASN A 124 -6.52 9.45 -4.20
N THR A 125 -7.00 8.65 -5.16
CA THR A 125 -6.40 8.64 -6.50
C THR A 125 -6.78 9.91 -7.25
N LYS A 126 -6.16 11.04 -6.87
CA LYS A 126 -5.99 12.20 -7.74
C LYS A 126 -5.18 11.72 -8.95
N ARG A 127 -5.82 11.70 -10.12
CA ARG A 127 -5.12 11.63 -11.40
C ARG A 127 -4.50 12.98 -11.71
#